data_AF-A0A949THG6-F1
#
_entry.id   AF-A0A949THG6-F1
#
_cell.length_a   1.000
_cell.length_b   1.000
_cell.length_c   1.000
_cell.angle_alpha   90.00
_cell.angle_beta   90.00
_cell.angle_gamma   90.00
#
_symmetry.space_group_name_H-M   'P 1'
#
loop_
_entity.id
_entity.type
_entity.pdbx_description
1 polymer ?
#
loop_
_entity_poly.entity_id
_entity_poly.type
_entity_poly.pdbx_seq_one_letter_code
_entity_poly.pdbx_strand_id
1 'polypeptide(L)'
;MSQLTDSLNQIKTWLEENCPQAAESITPGLSLEEIESKIENLPFSLPEEFYELYQWSRGNYLSNPTIYKDIFGADDAMGLNTLEYAMEVFPYFEDEFEECAANYIGKPLFPIFGTDKTFLCIVGDWQDKTPSPIVYVSELRETEHRYVSLPSMMQTAAESIEANALNFNTKTYNNWNEDKYAEIYLKYNSNIVELSVSRLKQHLLISEPNSVSEEKAENNFIGDIANLYVKKQNLSSEQLDSQILEPLVIALEDEDERIRNLARKALEELG
;
A
#
# COMPACT_ATOMS: atom_id res chain seq x y z
N MET A 1 -7.62 19.11 -11.09
CA MET A 1 -7.65 18.15 -9.98
C MET A 1 -6.67 17.05 -10.34
N SER A 2 -5.97 16.52 -9.36
CA SER A 2 -5.05 15.39 -9.52
C SER A 2 -5.84 14.08 -9.56
N GLN A 3 -5.18 13.01 -10.02
CA GLN A 3 -5.79 11.68 -10.12
C GLN A 3 -6.28 11.15 -8.77
N LEU A 4 -5.56 11.46 -7.69
CA LEU A 4 -5.93 11.07 -6.33
C LEU A 4 -7.28 11.70 -5.93
N THR A 5 -7.40 13.03 -6.01
CA THR A 5 -8.66 13.73 -5.69
C THR A 5 -9.81 13.27 -6.58
N ASP A 6 -9.56 13.04 -7.87
CA ASP A 6 -10.59 12.55 -8.80
C ASP A 6 -11.14 11.18 -8.34
N SER A 7 -10.27 10.23 -8.00
CA SER A 7 -10.68 8.92 -7.49
C SER A 7 -11.36 8.99 -6.12
N LEU A 8 -10.89 9.86 -5.21
CA LEU A 8 -11.54 10.08 -3.92
C LEU A 8 -12.96 10.65 -4.08
N ASN A 9 -13.16 11.58 -5.02
CA ASN A 9 -14.47 12.12 -5.33
C ASN A 9 -15.39 11.09 -5.98
N GLN A 10 -14.86 10.23 -6.85
CA GLN A 10 -15.60 9.11 -7.44
C GLN A 10 -16.11 8.15 -6.36
N ILE A 11 -15.24 7.77 -5.41
CA ILE A 11 -15.63 6.96 -4.24
C ILE A 11 -16.75 7.67 -3.46
N LYS A 12 -16.58 8.96 -3.15
CA LYS A 12 -17.58 9.74 -2.42
C LYS A 12 -18.93 9.80 -3.12
N THR A 13 -18.95 10.06 -4.43
CA THR A 13 -20.19 10.08 -5.21
C THR A 13 -20.88 8.72 -5.19
N TRP A 14 -20.13 7.62 -5.38
CA TRP A 14 -20.70 6.29 -5.29
C TRP A 14 -21.34 6.03 -3.91
N LEU A 15 -20.69 6.46 -2.84
CA LEU A 15 -21.19 6.32 -1.47
C LEU A 15 -22.44 7.17 -1.22
N GLU A 16 -22.51 8.39 -1.75
CA GLU A 16 -23.70 9.24 -1.65
C GLU A 16 -24.93 8.57 -2.29
N GLU A 17 -24.74 7.79 -3.35
CA GLU A 17 -25.80 7.09 -4.06
C GLU A 17 -26.17 5.74 -3.41
N ASN A 18 -25.19 4.99 -2.93
CA ASN A 18 -25.36 3.59 -2.53
C ASN A 18 -25.30 3.37 -1.01
N CYS A 19 -24.58 4.20 -0.27
CA CYS A 19 -24.36 4.08 1.18
C CYS A 19 -24.32 5.47 1.86
N PRO A 20 -25.43 6.26 1.89
CA PRO A 20 -25.40 7.66 2.32
C PRO A 20 -24.89 7.86 3.77
N GLN A 21 -25.18 6.92 4.67
CA GLN A 21 -24.68 6.95 6.05
C GLN A 21 -23.15 6.86 6.10
N ALA A 22 -22.58 6.08 5.20
CA ALA A 22 -21.14 6.07 5.02
C ALA A 22 -20.75 7.46 4.53
N ALA A 23 -21.30 7.95 3.40
CA ALA A 23 -20.96 9.25 2.80
C ALA A 23 -20.89 10.41 3.81
N GLU A 24 -21.88 10.50 4.70
CA GLU A 24 -21.97 11.50 5.78
C GLU A 24 -20.84 11.43 6.81
N SER A 25 -20.19 10.29 6.97
CA SER A 25 -19.04 10.11 7.86
C SER A 25 -17.69 10.46 7.23
N ILE A 26 -17.64 10.89 5.95
CA ILE A 26 -16.45 11.55 5.41
C ILE A 26 -16.34 12.92 6.05
N THR A 27 -15.34 13.06 6.90
CA THR A 27 -15.04 14.31 7.56
C THR A 27 -14.46 15.33 6.57
N PRO A 28 -14.79 16.62 6.70
CA PRO A 28 -14.09 17.67 5.95
C PRO A 28 -12.59 17.61 6.22
N GLY A 29 -11.79 17.78 5.16
CA GLY A 29 -10.34 17.84 5.24
C GLY A 29 -9.80 19.06 5.97
N LEU A 30 -8.50 19.04 6.18
CA LEU A 30 -7.74 20.04 6.91
C LEU A 30 -7.18 21.10 5.95
N SER A 31 -6.94 22.31 6.46
CA SER A 31 -6.10 23.28 5.75
C SER A 31 -4.63 22.83 5.77
N LEU A 32 -3.84 23.35 4.82
CA LEU A 32 -2.39 23.07 4.78
C LEU A 32 -1.71 23.49 6.09
N GLU A 33 -2.06 24.66 6.62
CA GLU A 33 -1.53 25.19 7.89
C GLU A 33 -1.83 24.26 9.07
N GLU A 34 -3.03 23.67 9.11
CA GLU A 34 -3.40 22.68 10.14
C GLU A 34 -2.60 21.39 10.00
N ILE A 35 -2.35 20.92 8.78
CA ILE A 35 -1.53 19.72 8.54
C ILE A 35 -0.10 19.98 8.99
N GLU A 36 0.53 21.04 8.48
CA GLU A 36 1.91 21.43 8.79
C GLU A 36 2.13 21.61 10.28
N SER A 37 1.20 22.26 10.99
CA SER A 37 1.29 22.43 12.44
C SER A 37 1.22 21.11 13.21
N LYS A 38 0.49 20.10 12.71
CA LYS A 38 0.37 18.79 13.37
C LYS A 38 1.60 17.91 13.16
N ILE A 39 2.24 18.03 12.01
CA ILE A 39 3.40 17.23 11.63
C ILE A 39 4.74 17.97 11.81
N GLU A 40 4.74 19.14 12.44
CA GLU A 40 5.92 20.01 12.57
C GLU A 40 7.13 19.32 13.22
N ASN A 41 6.89 18.30 14.04
CA ASN A 41 7.91 17.55 14.77
C ASN A 41 8.34 16.25 14.06
N LEU A 42 7.84 15.97 12.84
CA LEU A 42 8.31 14.83 12.07
C LEU A 42 9.76 15.05 11.61
N PRO A 43 10.67 14.06 11.78
CA PRO A 43 12.07 14.20 11.39
C PRO A 43 12.32 14.03 9.88
N PHE A 44 11.26 13.92 9.06
CA PHE A 44 11.31 13.68 7.63
C PHE A 44 10.17 14.39 6.91
N SER A 45 10.29 14.45 5.58
CA SER A 45 9.30 15.03 4.68
C SER A 45 8.29 13.99 4.17
N LEU A 46 7.03 14.40 4.02
CA LEU A 46 5.97 13.60 3.41
C LEU A 46 5.70 14.07 1.97
N PRO A 47 5.26 13.18 1.07
CA PRO A 47 5.03 13.51 -0.34
C PRO A 47 3.74 14.32 -0.55
N GLU A 48 3.56 14.93 -1.73
CA GLU A 48 2.41 15.82 -2.02
C GLU A 48 1.06 15.12 -1.82
N GLU A 49 0.98 13.85 -2.20
CA GLU A 49 -0.24 13.04 -2.11
C GLU A 49 -0.71 12.85 -0.67
N PHE A 50 0.20 12.93 0.31
CA PHE A 50 -0.16 12.94 1.72
C PHE A 50 -0.98 14.18 2.08
N TYR A 51 -0.49 15.36 1.70
CA TYR A 51 -1.19 16.62 1.98
C TYR A 51 -2.54 16.65 1.28
N GLU A 52 -2.57 16.22 0.01
CA GLU A 52 -3.80 16.16 -0.77
C GLU A 52 -4.86 15.28 -0.11
N LEU A 53 -4.48 14.09 0.38
CA LEU A 53 -5.38 13.18 1.09
C LEU A 53 -5.98 13.82 2.34
N TYR A 54 -5.15 14.47 3.17
CA TYR A 54 -5.62 15.10 4.41
C TYR A 54 -6.36 16.41 4.19
N GLN A 55 -6.10 17.12 3.08
CA GLN A 55 -6.90 18.25 2.61
C GLN A 55 -8.27 17.80 2.08
N TRP A 56 -8.38 16.56 1.61
CA TRP A 56 -9.65 15.96 1.21
C TRP A 56 -10.47 15.47 2.42
N SER A 57 -9.85 14.75 3.36
CA SER A 57 -10.50 14.28 4.59
C SER A 57 -9.51 14.19 5.74
N ARG A 58 -9.92 14.63 6.94
CA ARG A 58 -9.08 14.53 8.15
C ARG A 58 -9.00 13.12 8.73
N GLY A 59 -9.65 12.13 8.12
CA GLY A 59 -9.73 10.76 8.64
C GLY A 59 -10.73 10.59 9.79
N ASN A 60 -10.72 9.41 10.39
CA ASN A 60 -11.62 9.02 11.48
C ASN A 60 -10.86 8.37 12.63
N TYR A 61 -11.35 8.58 13.86
CA TYR A 61 -10.85 7.86 15.03
C TYR A 61 -11.34 6.41 15.01
N LEU A 62 -10.47 5.46 15.36
CA LEU A 62 -10.80 4.02 15.45
C LEU A 62 -11.98 3.72 16.37
N SER A 63 -12.17 4.54 17.41
CA SER A 63 -13.27 4.41 18.38
C SER A 63 -14.64 4.68 17.78
N ASN A 64 -14.71 5.22 16.57
CA ASN A 64 -15.94 5.47 15.86
C ASN A 64 -16.02 4.47 14.70
N PRO A 65 -16.69 3.32 14.86
CA PRO A 65 -16.75 2.29 13.83
C PRO A 65 -17.49 2.86 12.62
N THR A 66 -16.73 3.39 11.66
CA THR A 66 -17.28 3.83 10.38
C THR A 66 -17.58 2.60 9.54
N ILE A 67 -18.59 2.73 8.68
CA ILE A 67 -18.98 1.75 7.67
C ILE A 67 -17.88 1.65 6.57
N TYR A 68 -16.81 2.45 6.68
CA TYR A 68 -15.71 2.60 5.72
C TYR A 68 -14.50 1.73 5.92
N LYS A 69 -14.57 0.86 6.92
CA LYS A 69 -13.57 -0.17 7.19
C LYS A 69 -13.20 -0.97 5.92
N ASP A 70 -14.08 -1.02 4.94
CA ASP A 70 -13.91 -1.91 3.79
C ASP A 70 -13.48 -1.20 2.47
N ILE A 71 -13.38 0.14 2.43
CA ILE A 71 -13.03 0.90 1.20
C ILE A 71 -11.58 0.72 0.77
N PHE A 72 -10.65 0.69 1.73
CA PHE A 72 -9.24 0.90 1.43
C PHE A 72 -8.38 -0.35 1.59
N GLY A 73 -8.99 -1.52 1.73
CA GLY A 73 -8.24 -2.77 1.84
C GLY A 73 -9.07 -3.86 2.48
N ALA A 74 -9.55 -4.78 1.64
CA ALA A 74 -10.08 -6.06 2.06
C ALA A 74 -8.99 -6.83 2.82
N ASP A 75 -9.27 -6.99 4.11
CA ASP A 75 -8.93 -8.10 5.01
C ASP A 75 -9.05 -7.61 6.46
N ASP A 76 -8.81 -6.31 6.72
CA ASP A 76 -8.57 -5.79 8.07
C ASP A 76 -9.27 -4.47 8.43
N ALA A 77 -10.44 -4.18 7.85
CA ALA A 77 -11.26 -3.07 8.32
C ALA A 77 -10.51 -1.71 8.38
N MET A 78 -9.71 -1.40 7.35
CA MET A 78 -8.78 -0.27 7.32
C MET A 78 -9.49 1.04 6.98
N GLY A 79 -9.42 2.01 7.90
CA GLY A 79 -9.89 3.38 7.70
C GLY A 79 -8.74 4.38 7.56
N LEU A 80 -9.02 5.55 6.96
CA LEU A 80 -8.10 6.69 6.98
C LEU A 80 -7.95 7.18 8.43
N ASN A 81 -6.74 7.11 8.96
CA ASN A 81 -6.42 7.56 10.31
C ASN A 81 -6.44 9.08 10.40
N THR A 82 -6.84 9.62 11.54
CA THR A 82 -6.58 11.04 11.84
C THR A 82 -5.08 11.29 11.98
N LEU A 83 -4.64 12.52 11.70
CA LEU A 83 -3.23 12.89 11.90
C LEU A 83 -2.82 12.73 13.36
N GLU A 84 -3.71 13.05 14.31
CA GLU A 84 -3.42 12.86 15.74
C GLU A 84 -3.11 11.40 16.07
N TYR A 85 -3.92 10.48 15.55
CA TYR A 85 -3.71 9.05 15.77
C TYR A 85 -2.44 8.56 15.06
N ALA A 86 -2.23 8.97 13.80
CA ALA A 86 -1.01 8.61 13.07
C ALA A 86 0.26 9.09 13.80
N MET A 87 0.25 10.30 14.35
CA MET A 87 1.34 10.87 15.15
C MET A 87 1.51 10.20 16.52
N GLU A 88 0.42 9.71 17.13
CA GLU A 88 0.49 8.93 18.37
C GLU A 88 1.12 7.55 18.13
N VAL A 89 0.79 6.91 17.01
CA VAL A 89 1.26 5.56 16.68
C VAL A 89 2.68 5.58 16.11
N PHE A 90 3.04 6.60 15.33
CA PHE A 90 4.31 6.68 14.63
C PHE A 90 5.55 6.44 15.52
N PRO A 91 5.70 7.00 16.73
CA PRO A 91 6.86 6.74 17.59
C PRO A 91 7.05 5.26 17.95
N TYR A 92 5.94 4.49 18.05
CA TYR A 92 6.05 3.06 18.29
C TYR A 92 6.74 2.36 17.12
N PHE A 93 6.60 2.86 15.88
CA PHE A 93 7.34 2.38 14.72
C PHE A 93 8.85 2.67 14.82
N GLU A 94 9.31 3.67 15.58
CA GLU A 94 10.74 3.99 15.71
C GLU A 94 11.41 3.23 16.87
N ASP A 95 10.79 3.18 18.05
CA ASP A 95 11.42 2.69 19.28
C ASP A 95 11.50 1.14 19.40
N GLU A 96 10.63 0.39 18.71
CA GLU A 96 10.59 -1.09 18.81
C GLU A 96 11.15 -1.83 17.58
N PHE A 97 11.68 -1.12 16.58
CA PHE A 97 11.81 -1.64 15.22
C PHE A 97 13.16 -1.39 14.52
N GLU A 98 14.24 -1.16 15.27
CA GLU A 98 15.62 -0.97 14.74
C GLU A 98 16.00 -1.99 13.65
N GLU A 99 15.47 -3.21 13.68
CA GLU A 99 15.84 -4.26 12.71
C GLU A 99 14.81 -4.58 11.63
N CYS A 100 13.55 -4.09 11.70
CA CYS A 100 12.49 -4.85 11.00
C CYS A 100 11.22 -4.15 10.49
N ALA A 101 10.81 -2.95 10.93
CA ALA A 101 9.58 -2.35 10.39
C ALA A 101 9.48 -0.81 10.41
N ALA A 102 10.46 -0.10 10.97
CA ALA A 102 10.48 1.36 10.96
C ALA A 102 10.77 1.94 9.57
N ASN A 103 11.49 1.17 8.75
CA ASN A 103 12.14 1.68 7.56
C ASN A 103 11.90 0.81 6.33
N TYR A 104 11.37 1.44 5.27
CA TYR A 104 11.37 0.91 3.92
C TYR A 104 12.66 1.34 3.21
N ILE A 105 13.62 0.42 3.07
CA ILE A 105 14.93 0.73 2.47
C ILE A 105 15.66 1.88 3.22
N GLY A 106 15.63 1.84 4.54
CA GLY A 106 16.20 2.92 5.36
C GLY A 106 15.42 4.24 5.32
N LYS A 107 14.19 4.26 4.77
CA LYS A 107 13.30 5.43 4.76
C LYS A 107 12.14 5.26 5.74
N PRO A 108 11.73 6.33 6.45
CA PRO A 108 10.70 6.25 7.47
C PRO A 108 9.34 5.87 6.88
N LEU A 109 8.55 5.10 7.63
CA LEU A 109 7.17 4.76 7.30
C LEU A 109 6.19 5.56 8.16
N PHE A 110 5.22 6.22 7.52
CA PHE A 110 4.18 6.97 8.22
C PHE A 110 2.80 6.32 8.02
N PRO A 111 2.09 5.92 9.08
CA PRO A 111 0.82 5.20 8.96
C PRO A 111 -0.31 6.13 8.53
N ILE A 112 -0.97 5.82 7.41
CA ILE A 112 -2.08 6.63 6.85
C ILE A 112 -3.43 5.90 6.90
N PHE A 113 -3.45 4.59 6.65
CA PHE A 113 -4.64 3.76 6.87
C PHE A 113 -4.28 2.63 7.82
N GLY A 114 -5.25 2.15 8.60
CA GLY A 114 -5.01 0.95 9.41
C GLY A 114 -5.82 0.87 10.70
N THR A 115 -5.36 -0.02 11.58
CA THR A 115 -5.91 -0.28 12.90
C THR A 115 -4.81 -0.13 13.96
N ASP A 116 -4.90 -0.80 15.11
CA ASP A 116 -3.80 -0.90 16.09
C ASP A 116 -2.76 -1.98 15.73
N LYS A 117 -3.08 -2.83 14.75
CA LYS A 117 -2.32 -4.04 14.41
C LYS A 117 -1.70 -4.00 13.03
N THR A 118 -2.41 -3.44 12.06
CA THR A 118 -2.02 -3.49 10.66
C THR A 118 -2.21 -2.13 10.03
N PHE A 119 -1.25 -1.70 9.21
CA PHE A 119 -1.18 -0.37 8.64
C PHE A 119 -0.84 -0.40 7.16
N LEU A 120 -1.41 0.54 6.41
CA LEU A 120 -0.86 0.99 5.14
C LEU A 120 -0.13 2.29 5.41
N CYS A 121 1.17 2.27 5.15
CA CYS A 121 2.09 3.37 5.39
C CYS A 121 2.52 4.02 4.09
N ILE A 122 2.71 5.33 4.13
CA ILE A 122 3.41 6.07 3.09
C ILE A 122 4.89 6.19 3.46
N VAL A 123 5.77 6.23 2.47
CA VAL A 123 7.22 6.32 2.69
C VAL A 123 7.62 7.79 2.76
N GLY A 124 8.23 8.19 3.86
CA GLY A 124 8.81 9.52 4.05
C GLY A 124 10.16 9.68 3.33
N ASP A 125 10.57 10.93 3.11
CA ASP A 125 11.77 11.30 2.34
C ASP A 125 11.86 10.57 0.99
N TRP A 126 10.71 10.34 0.37
CA TRP A 126 10.61 9.78 -0.95
C TRP A 126 10.96 10.85 -1.99
N GLN A 127 12.15 10.74 -2.56
CA GLN A 127 12.72 11.73 -3.50
C GLN A 127 12.82 11.19 -4.94
N ASP A 128 12.25 10.01 -5.18
CA ASP A 128 12.27 9.43 -6.52
C ASP A 128 11.34 10.18 -7.48
N LYS A 129 11.55 9.96 -8.78
CA LYS A 129 10.71 10.56 -9.83
C LYS A 129 9.30 9.97 -9.88
N THR A 130 9.05 8.91 -9.12
CA THR A 130 7.76 8.24 -9.02
C THR A 130 7.08 8.62 -7.72
N PRO A 131 5.74 8.59 -7.66
CA PRO A 131 5.00 8.72 -6.42
C PRO A 131 5.51 7.75 -5.34
N SER A 132 5.36 8.13 -4.07
CA SER A 132 5.70 7.25 -2.94
C SER A 132 4.83 5.99 -2.99
N PRO A 133 5.43 4.79 -2.80
CA PRO A 133 4.65 3.57 -2.68
C PRO A 133 3.87 3.54 -1.38
N ILE A 134 2.91 2.61 -1.33
CA ILE A 134 2.16 2.27 -0.13
C ILE A 134 2.61 0.89 0.37
N VAL A 135 3.09 0.88 1.60
CA VAL A 135 3.67 -0.30 2.24
C VAL A 135 2.70 -0.80 3.30
N TYR A 136 2.29 -2.06 3.18
CA TYR A 136 1.55 -2.73 4.23
C TYR A 136 2.52 -3.17 5.33
N VAL A 137 2.14 -2.95 6.58
CA VAL A 137 2.88 -3.38 7.78
C VAL A 137 1.93 -4.19 8.65
N SER A 138 2.27 -5.46 8.90
CA SER A 138 1.46 -6.36 9.72
C SER A 138 1.83 -6.33 11.21
N GLU A 139 0.98 -6.93 12.05
CA GLU A 139 1.28 -7.10 13.49
C GLU A 139 2.48 -8.03 13.72
N LEU A 140 2.71 -8.95 12.77
CA LEU A 140 3.88 -9.83 12.73
C LEU A 140 5.12 -9.12 12.16
N ARG A 141 5.01 -7.82 11.91
CA ARG A 141 6.08 -6.94 11.45
C ARG A 141 6.57 -7.32 10.06
N GLU A 142 5.73 -7.93 9.24
CA GLU A 142 6.00 -8.20 7.83
C GLU A 142 5.69 -6.93 7.02
N THR A 143 6.50 -6.66 6.00
CA THR A 143 6.31 -5.48 5.16
C THR A 143 6.13 -5.89 3.70
N GLU A 144 4.95 -5.61 3.15
CA GLU A 144 4.59 -5.92 1.76
C GLU A 144 4.40 -4.61 0.97
N HIS A 145 4.82 -4.58 -0.29
CA HIS A 145 4.38 -3.51 -1.17
C HIS A 145 2.95 -3.75 -1.61
N ARG A 146 2.04 -2.92 -1.10
CA ARG A 146 0.63 -3.13 -1.36
C ARG A 146 0.14 -2.35 -2.57
N TYR A 147 0.68 -1.16 -2.80
CA TYR A 147 0.34 -0.36 -3.98
C TYR A 147 1.56 0.43 -4.45
N VAL A 148 1.63 0.67 -5.76
CA VAL A 148 2.73 1.44 -6.37
C VAL A 148 2.66 2.92 -6.01
N SER A 149 1.47 3.40 -5.63
CA SER A 149 1.26 4.76 -5.14
C SER A 149 -0.09 4.94 -4.43
N LEU A 150 -0.24 6.04 -3.69
CA LEU A 150 -1.53 6.45 -3.12
C LEU A 150 -2.61 6.74 -4.19
N PRO A 151 -2.32 7.45 -5.31
CA PRO A 151 -3.23 7.54 -6.44
C PRO A 151 -3.68 6.18 -6.98
N SER A 152 -2.74 5.25 -7.21
CA SER A 152 -3.06 3.90 -7.70
C SER A 152 -3.96 3.14 -6.73
N MET A 153 -3.71 3.26 -5.42
CA MET A 153 -4.58 2.68 -4.39
C MET A 153 -6.01 3.20 -4.48
N MET A 154 -6.19 4.51 -4.62
CA MET A 154 -7.52 5.12 -4.73
C MET A 154 -8.21 4.77 -6.04
N GLN A 155 -7.48 4.69 -7.16
CA GLN A 155 -8.02 4.25 -8.44
C GLN A 155 -8.49 2.79 -8.39
N THR A 156 -7.68 1.90 -7.79
CA THR A 156 -8.07 0.51 -7.56
C THR A 156 -9.36 0.44 -6.75
N ALA A 157 -9.47 1.18 -5.64
CA ALA A 157 -10.66 1.21 -4.81
C ALA A 157 -11.90 1.73 -5.57
N ALA A 158 -11.78 2.87 -6.25
CA ALA A 158 -12.87 3.51 -6.98
C ALA A 158 -13.48 2.59 -8.05
N GLU A 159 -12.64 2.03 -8.94
CA GLU A 159 -13.13 1.13 -9.98
C GLU A 159 -13.62 -0.21 -9.40
N SER A 160 -12.99 -0.72 -8.34
CA SER A 160 -13.44 -1.96 -7.69
C SER A 160 -14.85 -1.83 -7.10
N ILE A 161 -15.19 -0.66 -6.56
CA ILE A 161 -16.52 -0.37 -6.03
C ILE A 161 -17.55 -0.33 -7.16
N GLU A 162 -17.30 0.47 -8.20
CA GLU A 162 -18.22 0.61 -9.33
C GLU A 162 -18.44 -0.70 -10.09
N ALA A 163 -17.39 -1.49 -10.20
CA ALA A 163 -17.43 -2.75 -10.89
C ALA A 163 -18.02 -3.88 -10.02
N ASN A 164 -18.45 -3.61 -8.77
CA ASN A 164 -18.87 -4.63 -7.80
C ASN A 164 -17.80 -5.71 -7.57
N ALA A 165 -16.52 -5.35 -7.71
CA ALA A 165 -15.43 -6.19 -7.27
C ALA A 165 -15.37 -6.21 -5.73
N LEU A 166 -15.54 -5.06 -5.08
CA LEU A 166 -15.72 -4.92 -3.63
C LEU A 166 -17.21 -4.82 -3.28
N ASN A 167 -17.67 -5.62 -2.31
CA ASN A 167 -19.09 -5.62 -1.90
C ASN A 167 -19.30 -4.93 -0.54
N PHE A 168 -19.76 -3.68 -0.57
CA PHE A 168 -20.05 -2.87 0.63
C PHE A 168 -21.33 -3.25 1.36
N ASN A 169 -22.23 -3.98 0.71
CA ASN A 169 -23.59 -4.19 1.21
C ASN A 169 -23.76 -5.48 2.03
N THR A 170 -22.75 -6.34 2.07
CA THR A 170 -22.84 -7.59 2.83
C THR A 170 -22.10 -7.44 4.14
N LYS A 171 -22.79 -7.63 5.27
CA LYS A 171 -22.22 -7.74 6.63
C LYS A 171 -21.24 -8.93 6.82
N THR A 172 -20.77 -9.50 5.71
CA THR A 172 -19.94 -10.69 5.64
C THR A 172 -18.71 -10.34 4.81
N TYR A 173 -17.55 -10.36 5.45
CA TYR A 173 -16.23 -10.01 4.94
C TYR A 173 -15.75 -10.79 3.68
N ASN A 174 -16.53 -11.73 3.16
CA ASN A 174 -16.02 -12.79 2.27
C ASN A 174 -16.66 -12.84 0.87
N ASN A 175 -17.38 -11.81 0.41
CA ASN A 175 -18.13 -11.85 -0.86
C ASN A 175 -17.68 -10.79 -1.87
N TRP A 176 -16.37 -10.60 -2.01
CA TRP A 176 -15.79 -9.83 -3.10
C TRP A 176 -15.40 -10.72 -4.27
N ASN A 177 -15.45 -10.17 -5.49
CA ASN A 177 -15.04 -10.87 -6.69
C ASN A 177 -13.52 -10.72 -6.83
N GLU A 178 -12.79 -11.69 -6.28
CA GLU A 178 -11.32 -11.72 -6.25
C GLU A 178 -10.72 -11.57 -7.65
N ASP A 179 -11.31 -12.22 -8.65
CA ASP A 179 -10.83 -12.17 -10.04
C ASP A 179 -10.92 -10.76 -10.60
N LYS A 180 -12.06 -10.12 -10.40
CA LYS A 180 -12.31 -8.77 -10.87
C LYS A 180 -11.45 -7.76 -10.12
N TYR A 181 -11.27 -7.95 -8.82
CA TYR A 181 -10.38 -7.12 -8.02
C TYR A 181 -8.94 -7.26 -8.49
N ALA A 182 -8.46 -8.47 -8.76
CA ALA A 182 -7.10 -8.72 -9.26
C ALA A 182 -6.85 -8.04 -10.61
N GLU A 183 -7.80 -8.11 -11.54
CA GLU A 183 -7.73 -7.42 -12.83
C GLU A 183 -7.60 -5.90 -12.65
N ILE A 184 -8.46 -5.31 -11.81
CA ILE A 184 -8.46 -3.86 -11.52
C ILE A 184 -7.19 -3.45 -10.77
N TYR A 185 -6.74 -4.27 -9.82
CA TYR A 185 -5.52 -4.02 -9.06
C TYR A 185 -4.31 -3.93 -10.01
N LEU A 186 -4.14 -4.91 -10.89
CA LEU A 186 -3.01 -4.94 -11.83
C LEU A 186 -3.08 -3.84 -12.90
N LYS A 187 -4.28 -3.40 -13.28
CA LYS A 187 -4.46 -2.23 -14.16
C LYS A 187 -3.77 -0.97 -13.61
N TYR A 188 -3.79 -0.75 -12.29
CA TYR A 188 -3.22 0.45 -11.65
C TYR A 188 -1.88 0.21 -10.93
N ASN A 189 -1.49 -1.04 -10.77
CA ASN A 189 -0.27 -1.46 -10.06
C ASN A 189 0.60 -2.38 -10.95
N SER A 190 0.60 -2.15 -12.26
CA SER A 190 1.26 -3.02 -13.25
C SER A 190 2.78 -3.09 -13.11
N ASN A 191 3.41 -2.10 -12.49
CA ASN A 191 4.84 -2.04 -12.22
C ASN A 191 5.21 -2.46 -10.78
N ILE A 192 4.29 -3.09 -10.04
CA ILE A 192 4.53 -3.51 -8.65
C ILE A 192 5.71 -4.49 -8.54
N VAL A 193 5.88 -5.40 -9.50
CA VAL A 193 7.00 -6.37 -9.48
C VAL A 193 8.34 -5.68 -9.74
N GLU A 194 8.40 -4.77 -10.71
CA GLU A 194 9.59 -3.96 -10.97
C GLU A 194 10.00 -3.14 -9.74
N LEU A 195 9.01 -2.59 -9.03
CA LEU A 195 9.21 -1.87 -7.79
C LEU A 195 9.75 -2.80 -6.68
N SER A 196 9.16 -3.98 -6.49
CA SER A 196 9.64 -4.98 -5.52
C SER A 196 11.07 -5.43 -5.80
N VAL A 197 11.43 -5.66 -7.07
CA VAL A 197 12.81 -5.98 -7.48
C VAL A 197 13.76 -4.80 -7.18
N SER A 198 13.34 -3.57 -7.50
CA SER A 198 14.15 -2.37 -7.27
C SER A 198 14.40 -2.14 -5.78
N ARG A 199 13.38 -2.34 -4.92
CA ARG A 199 13.54 -2.32 -3.46
C ARG A 199 14.57 -3.34 -3.01
N LEU A 200 14.40 -4.60 -3.43
CA LEU A 200 15.30 -5.68 -3.04
C LEU A 200 16.74 -5.31 -3.38
N LYS A 201 17.01 -4.80 -4.58
CA LYS A 201 18.34 -4.30 -4.97
C LYS A 201 18.88 -3.25 -4.01
N GLN A 202 18.10 -2.21 -3.71
CA GLN A 202 18.54 -1.15 -2.81
C GLN A 202 18.82 -1.70 -1.40
N HIS A 203 18.00 -2.64 -0.92
CA HIS A 203 18.17 -3.27 0.39
C HIS A 203 19.44 -4.13 0.46
N LEU A 204 19.70 -4.92 -0.59
CA LEU A 204 20.89 -5.77 -0.69
C LEU A 204 22.20 -4.99 -0.86
N LEU A 205 22.12 -3.74 -1.31
CA LEU A 205 23.26 -2.82 -1.40
C LEU A 205 23.67 -2.25 -0.03
N ILE A 206 22.71 -2.05 0.86
CA ILE A 206 22.94 -1.43 2.19
C ILE A 206 23.06 -2.46 3.32
N SER A 207 22.58 -3.68 3.12
CA SER A 207 22.59 -4.73 4.15
C SER A 207 23.91 -5.47 4.19
N GLU A 208 24.35 -5.83 5.40
CA GLU A 208 25.47 -6.75 5.57
C GLU A 208 25.09 -8.16 5.05
N PRO A 209 25.98 -8.83 4.29
CA PRO A 209 25.71 -10.18 3.80
C PRO A 209 25.50 -11.20 4.94
N ASN A 210 24.50 -12.07 4.79
CA ASN A 210 23.99 -13.04 5.75
C ASN A 210 23.44 -12.42 7.04
N SER A 211 23.02 -11.16 7.00
CA SER A 211 22.32 -10.53 8.13
C SER A 211 20.85 -10.95 8.18
N VAL A 212 20.25 -10.85 9.37
CA VAL A 212 18.80 -11.04 9.57
C VAL A 212 18.00 -10.07 8.69
N SER A 213 18.53 -8.85 8.49
CA SER A 213 17.96 -7.84 7.60
C SER A 213 17.90 -8.30 6.14
N GLU A 214 18.95 -8.96 5.64
CA GLU A 214 18.97 -9.54 4.29
C GLU A 214 17.94 -10.65 4.16
N GLU A 215 17.98 -11.67 5.03
CA GLU A 215 17.05 -12.80 5.01
C GLU A 215 15.59 -12.34 5.03
N LYS A 216 15.28 -11.32 5.83
CA LYS A 216 13.92 -10.77 5.89
C LYS A 216 13.51 -10.06 4.62
N ALA A 217 14.40 -9.30 3.99
CA ALA A 217 14.11 -8.65 2.71
C ALA A 217 13.88 -9.68 1.60
N GLU A 218 14.64 -10.78 1.59
CA GLU A 218 14.43 -11.90 0.68
C GLU A 218 13.05 -12.54 0.90
N ASN A 219 12.68 -12.83 2.15
CA ASN A 219 11.39 -13.42 2.49
C ASN A 219 10.22 -12.48 2.14
N ASN A 220 10.35 -11.18 2.41
CA ASN A 220 9.35 -10.19 2.01
C ASN A 220 9.19 -10.12 0.50
N PHE A 221 10.29 -10.16 -0.26
CA PHE A 221 10.24 -10.17 -1.72
C PHE A 221 9.51 -11.42 -2.24
N ILE A 222 9.82 -12.60 -1.72
CA ILE A 222 9.11 -13.82 -2.10
C ILE A 222 7.62 -13.74 -1.71
N GLY A 223 7.31 -13.18 -0.54
CA GLY A 223 5.94 -12.91 -0.09
C GLY A 223 5.17 -11.97 -1.02
N ASP A 224 5.78 -10.86 -1.44
CA ASP A 224 5.21 -9.93 -2.42
C ASP A 224 4.82 -10.67 -3.70
N ILE A 225 5.74 -11.49 -4.25
CA ILE A 225 5.50 -12.23 -5.49
C ILE A 225 4.42 -13.31 -5.30
N ALA A 226 4.45 -14.03 -4.18
CA ALA A 226 3.44 -15.05 -3.88
C ALA A 226 2.04 -14.43 -3.73
N ASN A 227 1.93 -13.26 -3.11
CA ASN A 227 0.66 -12.54 -2.98
C ASN A 227 0.12 -12.04 -4.32
N LEU A 228 1.00 -11.72 -5.28
CA LEU A 228 0.62 -11.43 -6.67
C LEU A 228 0.22 -12.71 -7.42
N TYR A 229 0.86 -13.84 -7.12
CA TYR A 229 0.50 -15.15 -7.68
C TYR A 229 -0.88 -15.64 -7.24
N VAL A 230 -1.26 -15.46 -5.98
CA VAL A 230 -2.61 -15.83 -5.52
C VAL A 230 -3.68 -15.07 -6.33
N LYS A 231 -3.37 -13.83 -6.73
CA LYS A 231 -4.21 -12.99 -7.60
C LYS A 231 -4.16 -13.39 -9.10
N LYS A 232 -3.33 -14.36 -9.50
CA LYS A 232 -3.02 -14.73 -10.91
C LYS A 232 -4.06 -15.63 -11.58
N GLN A 233 -4.85 -16.41 -10.85
CA GLN A 233 -5.59 -17.54 -11.44
C GLN A 233 -6.56 -17.15 -12.58
N ASN A 234 -6.84 -15.87 -12.77
CA ASN A 234 -7.75 -15.35 -13.79
C ASN A 234 -7.17 -14.22 -14.66
N LEU A 235 -5.83 -14.04 -14.67
CA LEU A 235 -5.19 -13.09 -15.58
C LEU A 235 -5.12 -13.59 -17.02
N SER A 236 -5.20 -12.67 -17.97
CA SER A 236 -4.83 -12.98 -19.35
C SER A 236 -3.34 -13.34 -19.42
N SER A 237 -2.97 -14.21 -20.36
CA SER A 237 -1.56 -14.58 -20.57
C SER A 237 -0.68 -13.36 -20.82
N GLU A 238 -1.19 -12.35 -21.52
CA GLU A 238 -0.46 -11.11 -21.84
C GLU A 238 -0.17 -10.25 -20.59
N GLN A 239 -1.11 -10.14 -19.65
CA GLN A 239 -0.90 -9.40 -18.40
C GLN A 239 0.08 -10.13 -17.48
N LEU A 240 -0.03 -11.46 -17.41
CA LEU A 240 0.91 -12.28 -16.66
C LEU A 240 2.34 -12.13 -17.20
N ASP A 241 2.49 -12.21 -18.53
CA ASP A 241 3.79 -12.14 -19.19
C ASP A 241 4.45 -10.77 -18.99
N SER A 242 3.72 -9.68 -19.22
CA SER A 242 4.30 -8.32 -19.19
C SER A 242 4.46 -7.72 -17.79
N GLN A 243 3.55 -8.00 -16.85
CA GLN A 243 3.53 -7.31 -15.55
C GLN A 243 4.18 -8.11 -14.42
N ILE A 244 4.28 -9.43 -14.57
CA ILE A 244 4.82 -10.32 -13.54
C ILE A 244 6.07 -11.03 -14.04
N LEU A 245 6.02 -11.71 -15.19
CA LEU A 245 7.13 -12.53 -15.64
C LEU A 245 8.28 -11.71 -16.22
N GLU A 246 8.00 -10.72 -17.07
CA GLU A 246 9.03 -9.90 -17.72
C GLU A 246 9.97 -9.20 -16.73
N PRO A 247 9.50 -8.53 -15.65
CA PRO A 247 10.39 -7.95 -14.65
C PRO A 247 11.29 -8.99 -13.95
N LEU A 248 10.77 -10.20 -13.69
CA LEU A 248 11.55 -11.28 -13.09
C LEU A 248 12.56 -11.87 -14.07
N VAL A 249 12.22 -12.00 -15.34
CA VAL A 249 13.13 -12.44 -16.40
C VAL A 249 14.27 -11.44 -16.57
N ILE A 250 13.98 -10.13 -16.57
CA ILE A 250 15.00 -9.08 -16.56
C ILE A 250 15.89 -9.21 -15.32
N ALA A 251 15.32 -9.49 -14.15
CA ALA A 251 16.09 -9.68 -12.90
C ALA A 251 16.99 -10.93 -12.92
N LEU A 252 16.74 -11.93 -13.77
CA LEU A 252 17.66 -13.07 -13.96
C LEU A 252 18.99 -12.68 -14.62
N GLU A 253 19.04 -11.53 -15.30
CA GLU A 253 20.24 -11.01 -15.96
C GLU A 253 20.99 -9.99 -15.09
N ASP A 254 20.52 -9.73 -13.86
CA ASP A 254 21.13 -8.74 -12.97
C ASP A 254 22.59 -9.08 -12.61
N GLU A 255 23.42 -8.07 -12.37
CA GLU A 255 24.83 -8.26 -12.00
C GLU A 255 24.98 -8.93 -10.63
N ASP A 256 24.06 -8.68 -9.70
CA ASP A 256 24.06 -9.26 -8.36
C ASP A 256 23.51 -10.70 -8.38
N GLU A 257 24.33 -11.66 -7.94
CA GLU A 257 23.95 -13.08 -7.90
C GLU A 257 22.74 -13.36 -7.01
N ARG A 258 22.57 -12.59 -5.93
CA ARG A 258 21.45 -12.74 -5.00
C ARG A 258 20.13 -12.39 -5.68
N ILE A 259 20.11 -11.29 -6.45
CA ILE A 259 18.95 -10.89 -7.24
C ILE A 259 18.58 -11.97 -8.25
N ARG A 260 19.56 -12.51 -8.98
CA ARG A 260 19.30 -13.60 -9.94
C ARG A 260 18.73 -14.84 -9.27
N ASN A 261 19.24 -15.21 -8.09
CA ASN A 261 18.76 -16.38 -7.35
C ASN A 261 17.34 -16.20 -6.81
N LEU A 262 17.01 -15.00 -6.31
CA LEU A 262 15.67 -14.68 -5.82
C LEU A 262 14.67 -14.55 -6.96
N ALA A 263 15.05 -13.98 -8.10
CA ALA A 263 14.22 -13.96 -9.30
C ALA A 263 13.92 -15.39 -9.78
N ARG A 264 14.91 -16.30 -9.74
CA ARG A 264 14.71 -17.72 -10.07
C ARG A 264 13.72 -18.38 -9.10
N LYS A 265 13.91 -18.19 -7.79
CA LYS A 265 13.00 -18.73 -6.77
C LYS A 265 11.58 -18.19 -6.93
N ALA A 266 11.44 -16.89 -7.17
CA ALA A 266 10.16 -16.26 -7.46
C ALA A 266 9.48 -16.88 -8.69
N LEU A 267 10.21 -17.08 -9.79
CA LEU A 267 9.69 -17.76 -10.97
C LEU A 267 9.29 -19.22 -10.68
N GLU A 268 10.06 -19.95 -9.88
CA GLU A 268 9.72 -21.33 -9.48
C GLU A 268 8.41 -21.40 -8.66
N GLU A 269 8.16 -20.42 -7.78
CA GLU A 269 6.90 -20.30 -7.04
C GLU A 269 5.71 -19.94 -7.95
N LEU A 270 5.98 -19.26 -9.08
CA LEU A 270 4.96 -18.90 -10.07
C LEU A 270 4.57 -20.05 -11.01
N GLY A 271 5.25 -21.19 -10.95
CA GLY A 271 5.04 -22.38 -11.81
C GLY A 271 5.53 -22.23 -13.24
#